data_AF-A0AAI9E716-F1
#
_entry.id   AF-A0AAI9E716-F1
#
_cell.length_a   1.000
_cell.length_b   1.000
_cell.length_c   1.000
_cell.angle_alpha   90.00
_cell.angle_beta   90.00
_cell.angle_gamma   90.00
#
_symmetry.space_group_name_H-M   'P 1'
#
loop_
_entity.id
_entity.type
_entity.pdbx_description
1 polymer ?
#
loop_
_entity_poly.entity_id
_entity_poly.type
_entity_poly.pdbx_seq_one_letter_code
_entity_poly.pdbx_strand_id
1 'polypeptide(L)'
;MDKTLSHAPLNNELQSRLTSLYNIPQWLWEAQAKDKDYNGFFYGAHTGHESHTSIFRFMIKYVTGETRTAESVLPEIRYRWHILTFVSYWKTEGTVRLLCLFPKEDFSGYASLRGDMKQAFEETSTDTLSSHPFAAHPLVLKQVTRLYDQAIRQFRGYVRETEEHRPSIEKPHTNYVAMHELARHTMHCSEVLATALNVMKNMLEEFDRVTSTCKLELKPTSYDPGPEIRHRNSVLQFMHNRSLAIEDRLRNEINLALHITSQHANKLSAEIAEAARVDSRTQKTISVLGLLFLPGTFISALFSMSFFNFTQATSTSPASWSMSPKFWIYWVVAIPITALTVATWWIWQKSLLTPNSNLSTGKTVRRCPTPSHAYNTSKV
;
A
#
# COMPACT_ATOMS: atom_id res chain seq x y z
N MET A 1 -40.11 22.50 -25.35
CA MET A 1 -39.40 21.53 -24.48
C MET A 1 -38.95 22.26 -23.23
N ASP A 2 -39.61 22.02 -22.09
CA ASP A 2 -39.14 22.54 -20.80
C ASP A 2 -37.82 21.86 -20.43
N LYS A 3 -36.71 22.58 -20.65
CA LYS A 3 -35.39 22.25 -20.10
C LYS A 3 -35.34 22.72 -18.64
N THR A 4 -36.15 22.11 -17.80
CA THR A 4 -36.23 22.44 -16.37
C THR A 4 -35.19 21.64 -15.60
N LEU A 5 -34.11 22.31 -15.20
CA LEU A 5 -33.16 21.82 -14.20
C LEU A 5 -33.81 21.95 -12.82
N SER A 6 -34.67 20.99 -12.48
CA SER A 6 -35.32 20.92 -11.17
C SER A 6 -34.37 20.24 -10.18
N HIS A 7 -33.87 21.01 -9.21
CA HIS A 7 -33.15 20.49 -8.05
C HIS A 7 -34.14 20.20 -6.93
N ALA A 8 -34.66 18.97 -6.87
CA ALA A 8 -35.56 18.52 -5.81
C ALA A 8 -34.86 17.45 -4.94
N PRO A 9 -34.93 17.52 -3.59
CA PRO A 9 -34.51 16.42 -2.75
C PRO A 9 -35.38 15.19 -3.04
N LEU A 10 -34.74 14.02 -3.16
CA LEU A 10 -35.40 12.78 -3.52
C LEU A 10 -36.31 12.31 -2.36
N ASN A 11 -37.60 12.64 -2.40
CA ASN A 11 -38.60 12.14 -1.46
C ASN A 11 -39.33 10.91 -2.03
N ASN A 12 -39.99 10.11 -1.18
CA ASN A 12 -40.68 8.88 -1.59
C ASN A 12 -41.75 9.14 -2.67
N GLU A 13 -42.40 10.30 -2.63
CA GLU A 13 -43.38 10.69 -3.64
C GLU A 13 -42.74 10.94 -5.02
N LEU A 14 -41.61 11.66 -5.06
CA LEU A 14 -40.85 11.90 -6.29
C LEU A 14 -40.30 10.57 -6.84
N GLN A 15 -39.80 9.68 -5.98
CA GLN A 15 -39.37 8.34 -6.41
C GLN A 15 -40.51 7.56 -7.07
N SER A 16 -41.70 7.55 -6.46
CA SER A 16 -42.88 6.90 -7.04
C SER A 16 -43.26 7.51 -8.39
N ARG A 17 -43.25 8.86 -8.50
CA ARG A 17 -43.53 9.56 -9.76
C ARG A 17 -42.50 9.23 -10.84
N LEU A 18 -41.21 9.29 -10.52
CA LEU A 18 -40.12 8.96 -11.45
C LEU A 18 -40.17 7.50 -11.90
N THR A 19 -40.51 6.58 -10.98
CA THR A 19 -40.75 5.15 -11.28
C THR A 19 -41.83 4.98 -12.32
N SER A 20 -43.00 5.62 -12.11
CA SER A 20 -44.12 5.53 -13.05
C SER A 20 -43.85 6.20 -14.40
N LEU A 21 -43.09 7.31 -14.41
CA LEU A 21 -42.88 8.10 -15.62
C LEU A 21 -41.80 7.54 -16.54
N TYR A 22 -40.77 6.93 -15.97
CA TYR A 22 -39.56 6.52 -16.70
C TYR A 22 -39.25 5.02 -16.58
N ASN A 23 -40.23 4.21 -16.15
CA ASN A 23 -40.10 2.76 -15.97
C ASN A 23 -38.86 2.37 -15.13
N ILE A 24 -38.57 3.17 -14.10
CA ILE A 24 -37.43 2.93 -13.22
C ILE A 24 -37.79 1.79 -12.24
N PRO A 25 -37.01 0.71 -12.17
CA PRO A 25 -37.30 -0.39 -11.27
C PRO A 25 -37.04 0.00 -9.81
N GLN A 26 -37.83 -0.55 -8.89
CA GLN A 26 -37.79 -0.20 -7.46
C GLN A 26 -36.43 -0.44 -6.82
N TRP A 27 -35.70 -1.48 -7.24
CA TRP A 27 -34.37 -1.79 -6.72
C TRP A 27 -33.37 -0.65 -6.90
N LEU A 28 -33.56 0.26 -7.88
CA LEU A 28 -32.67 1.40 -8.05
C LEU A 28 -32.67 2.30 -6.81
N TRP A 29 -33.83 2.52 -6.22
CA TRP A 29 -33.97 3.38 -5.05
C TRP A 29 -33.35 2.75 -3.81
N GLU A 30 -33.42 1.41 -3.69
CA GLU A 30 -32.69 0.67 -2.66
C GLU A 30 -31.18 0.75 -2.88
N ALA A 31 -30.71 0.64 -4.12
CA ALA A 31 -29.30 0.76 -4.47
C ALA A 31 -28.74 2.18 -4.26
N GLN A 32 -29.57 3.21 -4.46
CA GLN A 32 -29.24 4.61 -4.13
C GLN A 32 -29.21 4.83 -2.62
N ALA A 33 -30.12 4.22 -1.86
CA ALA A 33 -30.08 4.29 -0.40
C ALA A 33 -28.84 3.59 0.19
N LYS A 34 -28.39 2.51 -0.47
CA LYS A 34 -27.19 1.73 -0.11
C LYS A 34 -25.96 2.16 -0.91
N ASP A 35 -25.80 3.46 -1.17
CA ASP A 35 -24.80 4.05 -2.09
C ASP A 35 -23.36 3.48 -2.03
N LYS A 36 -22.98 2.83 -0.93
CA LYS A 36 -21.66 2.25 -0.66
C LYS A 36 -21.45 0.80 -1.13
N ASP A 37 -22.51 0.06 -1.47
CA ASP A 37 -22.41 -1.39 -1.69
C ASP A 37 -22.15 -1.77 -3.16
N TYR A 38 -22.33 -0.83 -4.11
CA TYR A 38 -22.24 -1.12 -5.55
C TYR A 38 -21.30 -0.16 -6.29
N ASN A 39 -20.13 -0.68 -6.73
CA ASN A 39 -19.14 0.06 -7.53
C ASN A 39 -19.64 0.43 -8.94
N GLY A 40 -20.60 -0.32 -9.50
CA GLY A 40 -21.18 -0.06 -10.81
C GLY A 40 -22.11 -1.17 -11.25
N PHE A 41 -23.07 -0.83 -12.11
CA PHE A 41 -24.02 -1.77 -12.69
C PHE A 41 -24.61 -1.20 -13.98
N PHE A 42 -25.16 -2.08 -14.81
CA PHE A 42 -25.96 -1.74 -15.98
C PHE A 42 -27.30 -2.47 -15.89
N TYR A 43 -28.37 -1.80 -16.32
CA TYR A 43 -29.69 -2.37 -16.53
C TYR A 43 -30.26 -1.79 -17.82
N GLY A 44 -30.85 -2.65 -18.64
CA GLY A 44 -31.56 -2.26 -19.85
C GLY A 44 -32.90 -2.97 -19.88
N ALA A 45 -33.97 -2.22 -20.10
CA ALA A 45 -35.29 -2.78 -20.26
C ALA A 45 -36.04 -2.11 -21.39
N HIS A 46 -36.74 -2.94 -22.15
CA HIS A 46 -37.62 -2.51 -23.22
C HIS A 46 -39.06 -2.75 -22.77
N THR A 47 -39.91 -1.73 -22.89
CA THR A 47 -41.33 -1.84 -22.56
C THR A 47 -42.14 -1.78 -23.84
N GLY A 48 -42.62 -2.94 -24.30
CA GLY A 48 -43.30 -3.06 -25.60
C GLY A 48 -42.33 -2.87 -26.78
N HIS A 49 -42.73 -2.09 -27.78
CA HIS A 49 -41.87 -1.60 -28.88
C HIS A 49 -41.61 -0.08 -28.81
N GLU A 50 -42.15 0.58 -27.78
CA GLU A 50 -42.33 2.04 -27.80
C GLU A 50 -41.34 2.79 -26.92
N SER A 51 -40.77 2.14 -25.89
CA SER A 51 -39.84 2.80 -24.98
C SER A 51 -38.71 1.89 -24.49
N HIS A 52 -37.56 2.50 -24.25
CA HIS A 52 -36.39 1.86 -23.69
C HIS A 52 -35.87 2.68 -22.52
N THR A 53 -35.57 1.98 -21.43
CA THR A 53 -34.95 2.56 -20.25
C THR A 53 -33.65 1.85 -19.99
N SER A 54 -32.56 2.61 -19.89
CA SER A 54 -31.28 2.10 -19.44
C SER A 54 -30.82 2.84 -18.18
N ILE A 55 -30.19 2.10 -17.28
CA ILE A 55 -29.66 2.60 -16.04
C ILE A 55 -28.23 2.14 -15.93
N PHE A 56 -27.32 3.06 -15.66
CA PHE A 56 -25.92 2.72 -15.54
C PHE A 56 -25.23 3.56 -14.47
N ARG A 57 -24.42 2.88 -13.66
CA ARG A 57 -23.67 3.49 -12.56
C ARG A 57 -22.18 3.31 -12.77
N PHE A 58 -21.44 4.38 -12.51
CA PHE A 58 -19.98 4.37 -12.41
C PHE A 58 -19.54 4.95 -11.07
N MET A 59 -18.46 4.40 -10.51
CA MET A 59 -17.83 4.93 -9.31
C MET A 59 -16.39 5.31 -9.63
N ILE A 60 -15.97 6.51 -9.24
CA ILE A 60 -14.63 7.03 -9.56
C ILE A 60 -14.00 7.57 -8.29
N LYS A 61 -12.87 6.99 -7.87
CA LYS A 61 -12.07 7.54 -6.78
C LYS A 61 -11.24 8.71 -7.29
N TYR A 62 -11.30 9.84 -6.63
CA TYR A 62 -10.53 11.02 -7.03
C TYR A 62 -9.91 11.72 -5.83
N VAL A 63 -8.87 12.50 -6.10
CA VAL A 63 -8.11 13.22 -5.06
C VAL A 63 -8.72 14.60 -4.86
N THR A 64 -9.07 14.90 -3.61
CA THR A 64 -9.66 16.19 -3.20
C THR A 64 -8.64 17.16 -2.62
N GLY A 65 -7.50 16.65 -2.19
CA GLY A 65 -6.45 17.47 -1.63
C GLY A 65 -5.35 16.63 -1.03
N GLU A 66 -4.27 17.28 -0.68
CA GLU A 66 -3.08 16.65 -0.13
C GLU A 66 -2.59 17.44 1.08
N THR A 67 -1.87 16.78 1.97
CA THR A 67 -1.24 17.43 3.13
C THR A 67 0.20 16.92 3.23
N ARG A 68 1.16 17.85 3.15
CA ARG A 68 2.59 17.54 3.20
C ARG A 68 3.12 17.78 4.60
N THR A 69 3.77 16.77 5.17
CA THR A 69 4.54 16.87 6.40
C THR A 69 6.02 17.01 6.06
N ALA A 70 6.78 17.82 6.81
CA ALA A 70 8.19 18.09 6.52
C ALA A 70 9.09 16.83 6.48
N GLU A 71 8.67 15.75 7.14
CA GLU A 71 9.42 14.49 7.25
C GLU A 71 9.08 13.47 6.17
N SER A 72 7.98 13.66 5.43
CA SER A 72 7.49 12.69 4.44
C SER A 72 7.62 13.22 3.03
N VAL A 73 8.26 12.44 2.17
CA VAL A 73 8.31 12.66 0.72
C VAL A 73 6.91 12.64 0.12
N LEU A 74 6.09 11.65 0.51
CA LEU A 74 4.74 11.52 0.00
C LEU A 74 3.74 12.28 0.87
N PRO A 75 2.79 13.02 0.27
CA PRO A 75 1.73 13.65 1.04
C PRO A 75 0.72 12.62 1.55
N GLU A 76 0.01 12.98 2.61
CA GLU A 76 -1.25 12.34 2.96
C GLU A 76 -2.32 12.75 1.95
N ILE A 77 -2.88 11.77 1.24
CA ILE A 77 -3.82 12.00 0.14
C ILE A 77 -5.24 11.91 0.68
N ARG A 78 -5.99 13.03 0.60
CA ARG A 78 -7.43 13.04 0.86
C ARG A 78 -8.20 12.73 -0.41
N TYR A 79 -9.16 11.83 -0.31
CA TYR A 79 -9.93 11.36 -1.46
C TYR A 79 -11.42 11.40 -1.20
N ARG A 80 -12.18 11.42 -2.30
CA ARG A 80 -13.63 11.19 -2.32
C ARG A 80 -14.00 10.28 -3.50
N TRP A 81 -15.28 9.96 -3.58
CA TRP A 81 -15.83 9.09 -4.61
C TRP A 81 -16.89 9.83 -5.39
N HIS A 82 -16.72 9.91 -6.70
CA HIS A 82 -17.82 10.27 -7.58
C HIS A 82 -18.68 9.03 -7.79
N ILE A 83 -19.87 9.03 -7.20
CA ILE A 83 -20.93 8.05 -7.50
C ILE A 83 -21.83 8.67 -8.56
N LEU A 84 -21.78 8.12 -9.77
CA LEU A 84 -22.46 8.67 -10.94
C LEU A 84 -23.50 7.67 -11.42
N THR A 85 -24.78 7.96 -11.21
CA THR A 85 -25.87 7.11 -11.72
C THR A 85 -26.68 7.87 -12.75
N PHE A 86 -26.90 7.22 -13.87
CA PHE A 86 -27.62 7.79 -15.01
C PHE A 86 -28.81 6.91 -15.35
N VAL A 87 -29.95 7.54 -15.63
CA VAL A 87 -31.12 6.88 -16.21
C VAL A 87 -31.41 7.54 -17.54
N SER A 88 -31.28 6.79 -18.63
CA SER A 88 -31.67 7.24 -19.97
C SER A 88 -33.01 6.62 -20.32
N TYR A 89 -34.01 7.47 -20.54
CA TYR A 89 -35.32 7.09 -21.01
C TYR A 89 -35.50 7.59 -22.45
N TRP A 90 -35.86 6.68 -23.33
CA TRP A 90 -36.13 6.96 -24.74
C TRP A 90 -37.51 6.41 -25.11
N LYS A 91 -38.25 7.18 -25.91
CA LYS A 91 -39.56 6.81 -26.46
C LYS A 91 -39.62 7.10 -27.96
N THR A 92 -40.29 6.25 -28.73
CA THR A 92 -40.46 6.36 -30.19
C THR A 92 -41.09 7.68 -30.66
N GLU A 93 -41.89 8.32 -29.81
CA GLU A 93 -42.47 9.66 -30.03
C GLU A 93 -41.44 10.81 -30.02
N GLY A 94 -40.15 10.49 -29.97
CA GLY A 94 -39.06 11.47 -29.99
C GLY A 94 -38.72 12.05 -28.60
N THR A 95 -39.27 11.48 -27.53
CA THR A 95 -38.97 11.92 -26.18
C THR A 95 -37.71 11.23 -25.65
N VAL A 96 -36.69 12.03 -25.35
CA VAL A 96 -35.46 11.58 -24.69
C VAL A 96 -35.28 12.33 -23.38
N ARG A 97 -35.03 11.60 -22.30
CA ARG A 97 -34.79 12.16 -20.97
C ARG A 97 -33.58 11.48 -20.36
N LEU A 98 -32.60 12.27 -19.95
CA LEU A 98 -31.48 11.80 -19.14
C LEU A 98 -31.64 12.35 -17.72
N LEU A 99 -31.78 11.45 -16.75
CA LEU A 99 -31.75 11.78 -15.33
C LEU A 99 -30.36 11.47 -14.78
N CYS A 100 -29.77 12.44 -14.09
CA CYS A 100 -28.49 12.30 -13.41
C CYS A 100 -28.72 12.28 -11.90
N LEU A 101 -28.47 11.13 -11.27
CA LEU A 101 -28.66 10.90 -9.84
C LEU A 101 -27.29 10.89 -9.16
N PHE A 102 -26.97 12.00 -8.47
CA PHE A 102 -25.70 12.20 -7.77
C PHE A 102 -25.93 12.48 -6.28
N PRO A 103 -25.05 12.00 -5.38
CA PRO A 103 -25.13 12.29 -3.96
C PRO A 103 -25.10 13.79 -3.64
N LYS A 104 -25.92 14.22 -2.68
CA LYS A 104 -26.03 15.63 -2.27
C LYS A 104 -24.77 16.15 -1.55
N GLU A 105 -24.07 15.27 -0.84
CA GLU A 105 -22.90 15.62 0.00
C GLU A 105 -21.71 16.17 -0.81
N ASP A 106 -21.65 15.85 -2.12
CA ASP A 106 -20.57 16.23 -3.03
C ASP A 106 -21.03 17.11 -4.20
N PHE A 107 -22.14 17.83 -4.03
CA PHE A 107 -22.78 18.59 -5.11
C PHE A 107 -21.86 19.61 -5.82
N SER A 108 -20.89 20.19 -5.09
CA SER A 108 -19.87 21.08 -5.64
C SER A 108 -18.83 20.33 -6.49
N GLY A 109 -18.50 19.09 -6.13
CA GLY A 109 -17.59 18.23 -6.90
C GLY A 109 -18.10 17.88 -8.29
N TYR A 110 -19.42 17.94 -8.50
CA TYR A 110 -20.05 17.67 -9.80
C TYR A 110 -20.30 18.93 -10.64
N ALA A 111 -19.84 20.12 -10.25
CA ALA A 111 -20.14 21.36 -10.95
C ALA A 111 -19.65 21.36 -12.41
N SER A 112 -18.37 20.99 -12.64
CA SER A 112 -17.81 20.89 -14.01
C SER A 112 -18.56 19.85 -14.83
N LEU A 113 -18.75 18.64 -14.28
CA LEU A 113 -19.47 17.56 -14.96
C LEU A 113 -20.86 17.99 -15.41
N ARG A 114 -21.62 18.67 -14.54
CA ARG A 114 -22.96 19.15 -14.88
C ARG A 114 -22.94 20.20 -15.99
N GLY A 115 -21.98 21.14 -15.95
CA GLY A 115 -21.79 22.12 -17.01
C GLY A 115 -21.46 21.46 -18.35
N ASP A 116 -20.47 20.57 -18.35
CA ASP A 116 -20.00 19.86 -19.55
C ASP A 116 -21.08 18.95 -20.15
N MET A 117 -21.87 18.27 -19.30
CA MET A 117 -23.01 17.47 -19.73
C MET A 117 -24.12 18.34 -20.30
N LYS A 118 -24.49 19.43 -19.63
CA LYS A 118 -25.53 20.34 -20.11
C LYS A 118 -25.14 20.90 -21.49
N GLN A 119 -23.91 21.37 -21.63
CA GLN A 119 -23.39 21.87 -22.90
C GLN A 119 -23.44 20.80 -23.99
N ALA A 120 -22.95 19.58 -23.71
CA ALA A 120 -22.97 18.49 -24.70
C ALA A 120 -24.40 18.11 -25.15
N PHE A 121 -25.37 18.15 -24.25
CA PHE A 121 -26.78 17.92 -24.58
C PHE A 121 -27.43 19.09 -25.33
N GLU A 122 -26.96 20.33 -25.10
CA GLU A 122 -27.46 21.52 -25.81
C GLU A 122 -26.91 21.63 -27.22
N GLU A 123 -25.66 21.19 -27.45
CA GLU A 123 -25.00 21.17 -28.75
C GLU A 123 -25.51 20.05 -29.67
N THR A 124 -26.06 18.98 -29.10
CA THR A 124 -26.57 17.83 -29.89
C THR A 124 -28.00 18.08 -30.34
N SER A 125 -28.29 17.83 -31.62
CA SER A 125 -29.64 18.00 -32.16
C SER A 125 -30.63 17.00 -31.55
N THR A 126 -31.88 17.43 -31.38
CA THR A 126 -32.97 16.58 -30.88
C THR A 126 -33.20 15.38 -31.79
N ASP A 127 -33.07 15.57 -33.10
CA ASP A 127 -33.24 14.51 -34.10
C ASP A 127 -32.22 13.39 -33.88
N THR A 128 -30.95 13.73 -33.63
CA THR A 128 -29.89 12.77 -33.31
C THR A 128 -30.15 12.05 -31.99
N LEU A 129 -30.59 12.75 -30.95
CA LEU A 129 -30.88 12.12 -29.66
C LEU A 129 -32.07 11.16 -29.74
N SER A 130 -33.09 11.52 -30.53
CA SER A 130 -34.28 10.70 -30.71
C SER A 130 -34.09 9.52 -31.67
N SER A 131 -33.03 9.51 -32.49
CA SER A 131 -32.83 8.49 -33.52
C SER A 131 -32.55 7.09 -32.97
N HIS A 132 -32.01 6.99 -31.75
CA HIS A 132 -31.65 5.71 -31.16
C HIS A 132 -31.77 5.73 -29.62
N PRO A 133 -32.23 4.64 -28.97
CA PRO A 133 -32.28 4.54 -27.51
C PRO A 133 -30.96 4.83 -26.79
N PHE A 134 -29.86 4.53 -27.47
CA PHE A 134 -28.51 4.73 -26.96
C PHE A 134 -27.84 6.05 -27.38
N ALA A 135 -28.51 6.92 -28.14
CA ALA A 135 -27.88 8.13 -28.70
C ALA A 135 -27.33 9.09 -27.63
N ALA A 136 -27.94 9.13 -26.44
CA ALA A 136 -27.48 9.92 -25.31
C ALA A 136 -26.25 9.34 -24.59
N HIS A 137 -25.99 8.03 -24.70
CA HIS A 137 -24.95 7.34 -23.91
C HIS A 137 -23.54 7.81 -24.26
N PRO A 138 -23.14 7.95 -25.55
CA PRO A 138 -21.88 8.55 -25.95
C PRO A 138 -21.52 9.86 -25.21
N LEU A 139 -22.51 10.75 -25.05
CA LEU A 139 -22.31 12.05 -24.41
C LEU A 139 -21.92 11.88 -22.94
N VAL A 140 -22.63 10.98 -22.22
CA VAL A 140 -22.35 10.67 -20.82
C VAL A 140 -21.00 9.97 -20.68
N LEU A 141 -20.75 8.95 -21.49
CA LEU A 141 -19.52 8.15 -21.44
C LEU A 141 -18.28 9.00 -21.74
N LYS A 142 -18.38 9.99 -22.63
CA LYS A 142 -17.31 10.95 -22.87
C LYS A 142 -16.92 11.70 -21.59
N GLN A 143 -17.88 12.11 -20.77
CA GLN A 143 -17.58 12.80 -19.52
C GLN A 143 -17.07 11.86 -18.43
N VAL A 144 -17.67 10.67 -18.31
CA VAL A 144 -17.23 9.63 -17.36
C VAL A 144 -15.78 9.22 -17.65
N THR A 145 -15.42 8.98 -18.91
CA THR A 145 -14.04 8.63 -19.30
C THR A 145 -13.02 9.73 -18.98
N ARG A 146 -13.40 11.01 -19.10
CA ARG A 146 -12.55 12.14 -18.68
C ARG A 146 -12.27 12.14 -17.18
N LEU A 147 -13.29 11.84 -16.36
CA LEU A 147 -13.14 11.76 -14.91
C LEU A 147 -12.21 10.61 -14.49
N TYR A 148 -12.36 9.43 -15.09
CA TYR A 148 -11.42 8.32 -14.88
C TYR A 148 -9.99 8.71 -15.26
N ASP A 149 -9.81 9.32 -16.42
CA ASP A 149 -8.48 9.73 -16.90
C ASP A 149 -7.80 10.73 -15.94
N GLN A 150 -8.57 11.70 -15.44
CA GLN A 150 -8.10 12.66 -14.45
C GLN A 150 -7.68 11.98 -13.14
N ALA A 151 -8.53 11.10 -12.60
CA ALA A 151 -8.23 10.36 -11.39
C ALA A 151 -6.94 9.51 -11.53
N ILE A 152 -6.83 8.74 -12.61
CA ILE A 152 -5.64 7.90 -12.86
C ILE A 152 -4.38 8.76 -13.05
N ARG A 153 -4.49 9.93 -13.68
CA ARG A 153 -3.37 10.87 -13.80
C ARG A 153 -2.88 11.37 -12.44
N GLN A 154 -3.79 11.65 -11.50
CA GLN A 154 -3.44 12.07 -10.14
C GLN A 154 -2.64 10.97 -9.43
N PHE A 155 -3.17 9.73 -9.38
CA PHE A 155 -2.46 8.61 -8.72
C PHE A 155 -1.13 8.28 -9.38
N ARG A 156 -1.05 8.31 -10.71
CA ARG A 156 0.22 8.18 -11.44
C ARG A 156 1.24 9.23 -11.01
N GLY A 157 0.80 10.46 -10.76
CA GLY A 157 1.65 11.55 -10.28
C GLY A 157 2.35 11.20 -8.96
N TYR A 158 1.60 10.69 -7.99
CA TYR A 158 2.15 10.27 -6.70
C TYR A 158 3.09 9.05 -6.79
N VAL A 159 2.78 8.10 -7.68
CA VAL A 159 3.68 6.97 -7.93
C VAL A 159 4.99 7.45 -8.54
N ARG A 160 4.93 8.39 -9.48
CA ARG A 160 6.12 9.02 -10.04
C ARG A 160 6.94 9.78 -9.00
N GLU A 161 6.30 10.52 -8.10
CA GLU A 161 6.98 11.22 -6.99
C GLU A 161 7.74 10.23 -6.09
N THR A 162 7.16 9.05 -5.85
CA THR A 162 7.82 7.94 -5.13
C THR A 162 9.08 7.46 -5.85
N GLU A 163 9.02 7.30 -7.17
CA GLU A 163 10.14 6.83 -7.99
C GLU A 163 11.28 7.85 -8.10
N GLU A 164 10.95 9.15 -8.05
CA GLU A 164 11.93 10.24 -8.09
C GLU A 164 12.67 10.37 -6.75
N HIS A 165 12.08 9.90 -5.65
CA HIS A 165 12.62 10.00 -4.29
C HIS A 165 12.92 8.62 -3.68
N ARG A 166 13.53 7.72 -4.45
CA ARG A 166 13.89 6.39 -3.98
C ARG A 166 14.81 6.46 -2.75
N PRO A 167 14.61 5.61 -1.73
CA PRO A 167 15.55 5.50 -0.64
C PRO A 167 16.90 4.99 -1.15
N SER A 168 17.96 5.28 -0.41
CA SER A 168 19.30 4.75 -0.66
C SER A 168 19.81 4.04 0.59
N ILE A 169 20.91 3.30 0.48
CA ILE A 169 21.53 2.65 1.65
C ILE A 169 21.95 3.69 2.71
N GLU A 170 22.30 4.90 2.27
CA GLU A 170 22.71 6.01 3.14
C GLU A 170 21.50 6.72 3.77
N LYS A 171 20.38 6.78 3.04
CA LYS A 171 19.10 7.35 3.50
C LYS A 171 17.99 6.31 3.31
N PRO A 172 17.91 5.30 4.20
CA PRO A 172 17.01 4.15 4.02
C PRO A 172 15.56 4.47 4.39
N HIS A 173 15.33 5.57 5.12
CA HIS A 173 14.01 5.93 5.62
C HIS A 173 13.10 6.42 4.50
N THR A 174 11.97 5.74 4.33
CA THR A 174 10.86 6.16 3.50
C THR A 174 9.55 6.03 4.27
N ASN A 175 8.53 6.77 3.87
CA ASN A 175 7.20 6.65 4.46
C ASN A 175 6.44 5.46 3.83
N TYR A 176 6.69 4.26 4.39
CA TYR A 176 6.01 3.03 3.97
C TYR A 176 4.49 3.09 4.11
N VAL A 177 3.98 3.82 5.11
CA VAL A 177 2.54 3.98 5.33
C VAL A 177 1.93 4.73 4.15
N ALA A 178 2.55 5.86 3.74
CA ALA A 178 2.09 6.61 2.59
C ALA A 178 2.19 5.81 1.27
N MET A 179 3.27 5.03 1.08
CA MET A 179 3.40 4.15 -0.09
C MET A 179 2.31 3.07 -0.11
N HIS A 180 1.97 2.50 1.05
CA HIS A 180 0.94 1.48 1.17
C HIS A 180 -0.48 2.05 0.97
N GLU A 181 -0.77 3.22 1.53
CA GLU A 181 -2.05 3.91 1.26
C GLU A 181 -2.16 4.28 -0.23
N LEU A 182 -1.08 4.76 -0.86
CA LEU A 182 -1.06 4.99 -2.30
C LEU A 182 -1.32 3.69 -3.11
N ALA A 183 -0.78 2.56 -2.67
CA ALA A 183 -1.04 1.26 -3.30
C ALA A 183 -2.50 0.87 -3.19
N ARG A 184 -3.07 1.01 -1.99
CA ARG A 184 -4.50 0.83 -1.77
C ARG A 184 -5.34 1.75 -2.65
N HIS A 185 -4.98 3.02 -2.82
CA HIS A 185 -5.71 3.92 -3.73
C HIS A 185 -5.62 3.50 -5.19
N THR A 186 -4.44 3.07 -5.63
CA THR A 186 -4.21 2.59 -7.01
C THR A 186 -5.00 1.31 -7.30
N MET A 187 -5.04 0.37 -6.35
CA MET A 187 -5.87 -0.84 -6.43
C MET A 187 -7.36 -0.52 -6.56
N HIS A 188 -7.87 0.44 -5.79
CA HIS A 188 -9.27 0.85 -5.96
C HIS A 188 -9.55 1.40 -7.36
N CYS A 189 -8.59 2.10 -7.99
CA CYS A 189 -8.76 2.57 -9.37
C CYS A 189 -8.86 1.42 -10.37
N SER A 190 -8.01 0.40 -10.24
CA SER A 190 -8.08 -0.78 -11.12
C SER A 190 -9.39 -1.55 -10.94
N GLU A 191 -9.85 -1.70 -9.69
CA GLU A 191 -11.13 -2.34 -9.34
C GLU A 191 -12.34 -1.61 -9.96
N VAL A 192 -12.45 -0.29 -9.77
CA VAL A 192 -13.60 0.45 -10.34
C VAL A 192 -13.57 0.52 -11.86
N LEU A 193 -12.38 0.54 -12.48
CA LEU A 193 -12.25 0.45 -13.94
C LEU A 193 -12.67 -0.92 -14.47
N ALA A 194 -12.31 -2.01 -13.79
CA ALA A 194 -12.78 -3.34 -14.13
C ALA A 194 -14.32 -3.43 -14.06
N THR A 195 -14.90 -2.83 -13.02
CA THR A 195 -16.37 -2.73 -12.89
C THR A 195 -16.97 -1.90 -14.02
N ALA A 196 -16.36 -0.76 -14.37
CA ALA A 196 -16.81 0.08 -15.48
C ALA A 196 -16.77 -0.65 -16.83
N LEU A 197 -15.75 -1.47 -17.07
CA LEU A 197 -15.67 -2.32 -18.26
C LEU A 197 -16.80 -3.35 -18.29
N ASN A 198 -17.17 -3.93 -17.16
CA ASN A 198 -18.32 -4.82 -17.08
C ASN A 198 -19.64 -4.08 -17.37
N VAL A 199 -19.81 -2.86 -16.85
CA VAL A 199 -20.95 -1.99 -17.19
C VAL A 199 -21.01 -1.72 -18.69
N MET A 200 -19.87 -1.38 -19.31
CA MET A 200 -19.77 -1.13 -20.76
C MET A 200 -20.07 -2.38 -21.59
N LYS A 201 -19.59 -3.55 -21.17
CA LYS A 201 -19.87 -4.83 -21.81
C LYS A 201 -21.37 -5.12 -21.84
N ASN A 202 -22.02 -5.07 -20.67
CA ASN A 202 -23.47 -5.31 -20.57
C ASN A 202 -24.28 -4.26 -21.36
N MET A 203 -23.80 -3.01 -21.39
CA MET A 203 -24.40 -1.95 -22.21
C MET A 203 -24.31 -2.25 -23.71
N LEU A 204 -23.18 -2.74 -24.19
CA LEU A 204 -22.98 -3.12 -25.60
C LEU A 204 -23.81 -4.35 -25.98
N GLU A 205 -23.90 -5.34 -25.11
CA GLU A 205 -24.76 -6.51 -25.31
C GLU A 205 -26.24 -6.11 -25.42
N GLU A 206 -26.69 -5.18 -24.56
CA GLU A 206 -28.05 -4.63 -24.65
C GLU A 206 -28.24 -3.77 -25.90
N PHE A 207 -27.26 -2.96 -26.27
CA PHE A 207 -27.29 -2.17 -27.51
C PHE A 207 -27.48 -3.07 -28.74
N ASP A 208 -26.70 -4.16 -28.85
CA ASP A 208 -26.79 -5.12 -29.96
C ASP A 208 -28.15 -5.84 -29.94
N ARG A 209 -28.65 -6.20 -28.75
CA ARG A 209 -29.99 -6.79 -28.57
C ARG A 209 -31.09 -5.85 -29.06
N VAL A 210 -31.07 -4.58 -28.66
CA VAL A 210 -32.07 -3.58 -29.06
C VAL A 210 -32.01 -3.32 -30.56
N THR A 211 -30.82 -3.17 -31.12
CA THR A 211 -30.60 -2.93 -32.55
C THR A 211 -31.11 -4.10 -33.39
N SER A 212 -30.90 -5.34 -32.95
CA SER A 212 -31.30 -6.56 -33.67
C SER A 212 -32.78 -6.89 -33.52
N THR A 213 -33.34 -6.76 -32.32
CA THR A 213 -34.68 -7.28 -31.98
C THR A 213 -35.78 -6.27 -32.31
N CYS A 214 -35.52 -4.97 -32.12
CA CYS A 214 -36.57 -3.97 -32.24
C CYS A 214 -36.82 -3.51 -33.68
N LYS A 215 -36.07 -4.03 -34.67
CA LYS A 215 -36.11 -3.58 -36.08
C LYS A 215 -36.30 -2.06 -36.15
N LEU A 216 -35.51 -1.31 -35.38
CA LEU A 216 -35.43 0.13 -35.57
C LEU A 216 -35.04 0.28 -37.05
N GLU A 217 -35.98 0.70 -37.89
CA GLU A 217 -35.72 1.01 -39.30
C GLU A 217 -34.80 2.24 -39.29
N LEU A 218 -33.52 1.97 -39.05
CA LEU A 218 -32.44 2.92 -39.14
C LEU A 218 -32.46 3.38 -40.59
N LYS A 219 -33.06 4.54 -40.83
CA LYS A 219 -32.90 5.24 -42.10
C LYS A 219 -31.40 5.31 -42.40
N PRO A 220 -30.95 5.20 -43.66
CA PRO A 220 -29.53 5.23 -44.00
C PRO A 220 -28.77 6.46 -43.46
N THR A 221 -29.48 7.53 -43.10
CA THR A 221 -28.97 8.78 -42.52
C THR A 221 -29.05 8.86 -41.00
N SER A 222 -29.52 7.81 -40.31
CA SER A 222 -29.69 7.80 -38.86
C SER A 222 -28.34 7.69 -38.14
N TYR A 223 -28.22 8.39 -37.00
CA TYR A 223 -27.02 8.37 -36.18
C TYR A 223 -26.88 7.02 -35.47
N ASP A 224 -25.76 6.34 -35.70
CA ASP A 224 -25.36 5.13 -34.99
C ASP A 224 -24.43 5.48 -33.81
N PRO A 225 -24.88 5.29 -32.54
CA PRO A 225 -24.04 5.54 -31.37
C PRO A 225 -23.02 4.42 -31.10
N GLY A 226 -23.15 3.24 -31.73
CA GLY A 226 -22.35 2.04 -31.47
C GLY A 226 -20.82 2.25 -31.59
N PRO A 227 -20.30 2.85 -32.67
CA PRO A 227 -18.88 3.13 -32.81
C PRO A 227 -18.31 3.98 -31.68
N GLU A 228 -19.05 4.99 -31.21
CA GLU A 228 -18.61 5.87 -30.14
C GLU A 228 -18.64 5.17 -28.79
N ILE A 229 -19.67 4.36 -28.48
CA ILE A 229 -19.71 3.53 -27.26
C ILE A 229 -18.55 2.53 -27.24
N ARG A 230 -18.29 1.85 -28.37
CA ARG A 230 -17.15 0.93 -28.51
C ARG A 230 -15.81 1.65 -28.36
N HIS A 231 -15.68 2.85 -28.91
CA HIS A 231 -14.49 3.67 -28.72
C HIS A 231 -14.27 4.00 -27.23
N ARG A 232 -15.32 4.42 -26.52
CA ARG A 232 -15.24 4.69 -25.06
C ARG A 232 -14.88 3.44 -24.26
N ASN A 233 -15.38 2.26 -24.64
CA ASN A 233 -14.99 0.98 -24.04
C ASN A 233 -13.49 0.71 -24.22
N SER A 234 -12.96 0.88 -25.44
CA SER A 234 -11.53 0.72 -25.71
C SER A 234 -10.66 1.70 -24.91
N VAL A 235 -11.12 2.95 -24.75
CA VAL A 235 -10.44 3.96 -23.92
C VAL A 235 -10.43 3.56 -22.45
N LEU A 236 -11.53 3.03 -21.91
CA LEU A 236 -11.58 2.50 -20.54
C LEU A 236 -10.67 1.27 -20.37
N GLN A 237 -10.59 0.40 -21.39
CA GLN A 237 -9.70 -0.77 -21.34
C GLN A 237 -8.24 -0.34 -21.28
N PHE A 238 -7.86 0.65 -22.08
CA PHE A 238 -6.53 1.26 -22.01
C PHE A 238 -6.25 1.83 -20.62
N MET A 239 -7.21 2.56 -20.04
CA MET A 239 -7.09 3.13 -18.70
C MET A 239 -6.94 2.06 -17.62
N HIS A 240 -7.71 0.97 -17.72
CA HIS A 240 -7.62 -0.16 -16.82
C HIS A 240 -6.24 -0.83 -16.88
N ASN A 241 -5.75 -1.14 -18.08
CA ASN A 241 -4.41 -1.71 -18.28
C ASN A 241 -3.32 -0.77 -17.73
N ARG A 242 -3.48 0.55 -17.93
CA ARG A 242 -2.58 1.55 -17.36
C ARG A 242 -2.63 1.58 -15.83
N SER A 243 -3.80 1.39 -15.21
CA SER A 243 -3.92 1.33 -13.75
C SER A 243 -3.22 0.09 -13.17
N LEU A 244 -3.34 -1.06 -13.83
CA LEU A 244 -2.63 -2.29 -13.44
C LEU A 244 -1.11 -2.11 -13.55
N ALA A 245 -0.62 -1.50 -14.64
CA ALA A 245 0.80 -1.21 -14.78
C ALA A 245 1.33 -0.25 -13.70
N ILE A 246 0.53 0.73 -13.27
CA ILE A 246 0.88 1.64 -12.16
C ILE A 246 0.92 0.87 -10.83
N GLU A 247 -0.02 -0.05 -10.60
CA GLU A 247 -0.03 -0.92 -9.43
C GLU A 247 1.23 -1.79 -9.34
N ASP A 248 1.58 -2.48 -10.43
CA ASP A 248 2.78 -3.32 -10.51
C ASP A 248 4.05 -2.51 -10.28
N ARG A 249 4.12 -1.31 -10.87
CA ARG A 249 5.25 -0.40 -10.69
C ARG A 249 5.40 0.03 -9.24
N LEU A 250 4.31 0.43 -8.60
CA LEU A 250 4.33 0.83 -7.19
C LEU A 250 4.67 -0.35 -6.26
N ARG A 251 4.17 -1.56 -6.55
CA ARG A 251 4.57 -2.77 -5.82
C ARG A 251 6.08 -3.02 -5.92
N ASN A 252 6.66 -2.84 -7.11
CA ASN A 252 8.10 -2.94 -7.30
C ASN A 252 8.88 -1.89 -6.48
N GLU A 253 8.40 -0.65 -6.43
CA GLU A 253 9.02 0.40 -5.59
C GLU A 253 8.94 0.10 -4.09
N ILE A 254 7.81 -0.43 -3.61
CA ILE A 254 7.67 -0.88 -2.21
C ILE A 254 8.69 -1.97 -1.89
N ASN A 255 8.81 -2.98 -2.76
CA ASN A 255 9.78 -4.06 -2.57
C ASN A 255 11.22 -3.54 -2.57
N LEU A 256 11.56 -2.64 -3.50
CA LEU A 256 12.88 -2.01 -3.55
C LEU A 256 13.20 -1.29 -2.24
N ALA A 257 12.27 -0.47 -1.73
CA ALA A 257 12.46 0.23 -0.47
C ALA A 257 12.71 -0.73 0.71
N LEU A 258 11.90 -1.79 0.81
CA LEU A 258 12.07 -2.83 1.84
C LEU A 258 13.43 -3.53 1.75
N HIS A 259 13.91 -3.85 0.54
CA HIS A 259 15.24 -4.43 0.35
C HIS A 259 16.36 -3.48 0.78
N ILE A 260 16.26 -2.19 0.46
CA ILE A 260 17.25 -1.17 0.86
C ILE A 260 17.28 -1.01 2.38
N THR A 261 16.12 -0.96 3.03
CA THR A 261 16.04 -0.88 4.49
C THR A 261 16.59 -2.13 5.16
N SER A 262 16.29 -3.31 4.61
CA SER A 262 16.85 -4.58 5.11
C SER A 262 18.37 -4.63 4.95
N GLN A 263 18.90 -4.16 3.81
CA GLN A 263 20.34 -4.08 3.58
C GLN A 263 21.02 -3.11 4.56
N HIS A 264 20.41 -1.96 4.83
CA HIS A 264 20.90 -1.02 5.83
C HIS A 264 20.92 -1.64 7.24
N ALA A 265 19.84 -2.29 7.65
CA ALA A 265 19.77 -2.99 8.94
C ALA A 265 20.83 -4.10 9.06
N ASN A 266 21.08 -4.84 7.99
CA ASN A 266 22.13 -5.86 7.94
C ASN A 266 23.54 -5.25 8.09
N LYS A 267 23.80 -4.11 7.43
CA LYS A 267 25.07 -3.38 7.55
C LYS A 267 25.29 -2.89 8.99
N LEU A 268 24.28 -2.26 9.60
CA LEU A 268 24.34 -1.84 11.00
C LEU A 268 24.56 -3.02 11.94
N SER A 269 23.87 -4.14 11.72
CA SER A 269 24.05 -5.35 12.53
C SER A 269 25.47 -5.92 12.42
N ALA A 270 26.06 -5.88 11.23
CA ALA A 270 27.45 -6.29 11.01
C ALA A 270 28.46 -5.35 11.70
N GLU A 271 28.22 -4.03 11.65
CA GLU A 271 29.05 -3.04 12.35
C GLU A 271 28.95 -3.20 13.88
N ILE A 272 27.75 -3.42 14.40
CA ILE A 272 27.52 -3.72 15.83
C ILE A 272 28.23 -5.03 16.22
N ALA A 273 28.12 -6.08 15.40
CA ALA A 273 28.79 -7.35 15.67
C ALA A 273 30.32 -7.21 15.69
N GLU A 274 30.89 -6.40 14.80
CA GLU A 274 32.34 -6.13 14.80
C GLU A 274 32.77 -5.30 16.01
N ALA A 275 32.00 -4.26 16.36
CA ALA A 275 32.25 -3.47 17.57
C ALA A 275 32.17 -4.33 18.84
N ALA A 276 31.15 -5.20 18.95
CA ALA A 276 31.01 -6.15 20.05
C ALA A 276 32.15 -7.19 20.08
N ARG A 277 32.68 -7.58 18.92
CA ARG A 277 33.84 -8.48 18.81
C ARG A 277 35.12 -7.82 19.32
N VAL A 278 35.33 -6.55 18.99
CA VAL A 278 36.46 -5.76 19.51
C VAL A 278 36.33 -5.56 21.02
N ASP A 279 35.15 -5.19 21.51
CA ASP A 279 34.87 -5.05 22.94
C ASP A 279 35.11 -6.37 23.70
N SER A 280 34.64 -7.49 23.14
CA SER A 280 34.89 -8.83 23.68
C SER A 280 36.38 -9.16 23.78
N ARG A 281 37.23 -8.66 22.87
CA ARG A 281 38.69 -8.84 22.96
C ARG A 281 39.26 -8.04 24.13
N THR A 282 38.84 -6.78 24.29
CA THR A 282 39.27 -5.92 25.40
C THR A 282 38.86 -6.50 26.76
N GLN A 283 37.62 -6.97 26.88
CA GLN A 283 37.12 -7.61 28.09
C GLN A 283 37.91 -8.88 28.45
N LYS A 284 38.28 -9.69 27.45
CA LYS A 284 39.17 -10.85 27.65
C LYS A 284 40.53 -10.41 28.19
N THR A 285 41.13 -9.36 27.65
CA THR A 285 42.42 -8.85 28.14
C THR A 285 42.36 -8.40 29.61
N ILE A 286 41.34 -7.63 29.99
CA ILE A 286 41.17 -7.20 31.40
C ILE A 286 40.99 -8.41 32.33
N SER A 287 40.20 -9.39 31.91
CA SER A 287 39.99 -10.63 32.68
C SER A 287 41.31 -11.39 32.86
N VAL A 288 42.14 -11.49 31.82
CA VAL A 288 43.46 -12.13 31.89
C VAL A 288 44.41 -11.38 32.82
N LEU A 289 44.43 -10.04 32.79
CA LEU A 289 45.23 -9.23 33.72
C LEU A 289 44.77 -9.44 35.17
N GLY A 290 43.45 -9.52 35.41
CA GLY A 290 42.89 -9.88 36.72
C GLY A 290 43.36 -11.25 37.20
N LEU A 291 43.30 -12.27 36.33
CA LEU A 291 43.78 -13.62 36.66
C LEU A 291 45.27 -13.67 37.02
N LEU A 292 46.07 -12.76 36.47
CA LEU A 292 47.51 -12.68 36.71
C LEU A 292 47.86 -11.91 37.98
N PHE A 293 47.25 -10.74 38.20
CA PHE A 293 47.59 -9.87 39.33
C PHE A 293 46.95 -10.32 40.64
N LEU A 294 45.72 -10.81 40.62
CA LEU A 294 44.95 -11.08 41.84
C LEU A 294 45.61 -12.14 42.76
N PRO A 295 46.14 -13.27 42.25
CA PRO A 295 46.87 -14.23 43.07
C PRO A 295 48.23 -13.69 43.54
N GLY A 296 48.96 -13.00 42.66
CA GLY A 296 50.27 -12.43 42.98
C GLY A 296 50.18 -11.36 44.08
N THR A 297 49.21 -10.46 43.99
CA THR A 297 48.96 -9.40 44.98
C THR A 297 48.50 -9.98 46.32
N PHE A 298 47.64 -11.02 46.30
CA PHE A 298 47.21 -11.70 47.54
C PHE A 298 48.40 -12.33 48.29
N ILE A 299 49.25 -13.07 47.57
CA ILE A 299 50.45 -13.68 48.14
C ILE A 299 51.46 -12.62 48.59
N SER A 300 51.64 -11.55 47.81
CA SER A 300 52.47 -10.40 48.19
C SER A 300 51.99 -9.75 49.49
N ALA A 301 50.68 -9.52 49.65
CA ALA A 301 50.11 -8.94 50.87
C ALA A 301 50.32 -9.84 52.10
N LEU A 302 50.10 -11.16 51.95
CA LEU A 302 50.33 -12.14 53.02
C LEU A 302 51.79 -12.15 53.50
N PHE A 303 52.74 -12.06 52.57
CA PHE A 303 54.16 -12.16 52.87
C PHE A 303 54.84 -10.80 53.15
N SER A 304 54.25 -9.70 52.71
CA SER A 304 54.76 -8.33 52.90
C SER A 304 54.93 -7.99 54.38
N MET A 305 54.00 -8.43 55.23
CA MET A 305 54.07 -8.18 56.68
C MET A 305 55.12 -9.02 57.42
N SER A 306 55.61 -10.12 56.84
CA SER A 306 56.54 -11.04 57.51
C SER A 306 57.99 -10.92 57.06
N PHE A 307 58.27 -10.34 55.89
CA PHE A 307 59.63 -10.35 55.31
C PHE A 307 60.40 -9.03 55.34
N PHE A 308 59.72 -7.89 55.57
CA PHE A 308 60.36 -6.58 55.66
C PHE A 308 60.44 -6.11 57.12
N ASN A 309 61.65 -5.89 57.63
CA ASN A 309 61.88 -5.32 58.95
C ASN A 309 62.52 -3.93 58.80
N PHE A 310 61.79 -2.89 59.23
CA PHE A 310 62.29 -1.52 59.27
C PHE A 310 62.96 -1.25 60.62
N THR A 311 64.25 -0.96 60.61
CA THR A 311 65.00 -0.59 61.81
C THR A 311 65.10 0.93 61.87
N GLN A 312 64.45 1.57 62.85
CA GLN A 312 64.43 3.03 63.00
C GLN A 312 65.82 3.59 63.30
N ALA A 313 66.10 4.83 62.84
CA ALA A 313 67.37 5.50 63.10
C ALA A 313 67.50 5.83 64.60
N THR A 314 68.34 5.08 65.31
CA THR A 314 68.86 5.46 66.62
C THR A 314 70.19 6.20 66.46
N SER A 315 70.61 6.97 67.48
CA SER A 315 71.71 7.95 67.49
C SER A 315 73.11 7.49 67.03
N THR A 316 73.27 6.23 66.60
CA THR A 316 74.52 5.60 66.15
C THR A 316 74.39 4.82 64.83
N SER A 317 73.22 4.79 64.16
CA SER A 317 73.08 4.11 62.86
C SER A 317 71.96 4.72 62.00
N PRO A 318 72.19 4.92 60.69
CA PRO A 318 71.12 5.38 59.80
C PRO A 318 70.01 4.33 59.69
N ALA A 319 68.78 4.78 59.45
CA ALA A 319 67.65 3.87 59.21
C ALA A 319 67.99 2.92 58.06
N SER A 320 67.89 1.61 58.30
CA SER A 320 68.19 0.60 57.28
C SER A 320 66.99 -0.33 57.06
N TRP A 321 66.67 -0.55 55.78
CA TRP A 321 65.72 -1.54 55.35
C TRP A 321 66.44 -2.89 55.26
N SER A 322 66.04 -3.86 56.09
CA SER A 322 66.60 -5.22 56.06
C SER A 322 65.58 -6.19 55.46
N MET A 323 66.01 -6.97 54.45
CA MET A 323 65.19 -7.95 53.76
C MET A 323 65.55 -9.36 54.22
N SER A 324 64.55 -10.18 54.56
CA SER A 324 64.78 -11.54 55.06
C SER A 324 65.45 -12.45 54.01
N PRO A 325 66.45 -13.28 54.39
CA PRO A 325 67.09 -14.25 53.49
C PRO A 325 66.11 -15.29 52.88
N LYS A 326 64.92 -15.44 53.48
CA LYS A 326 63.88 -16.39 53.04
C LYS A 326 62.96 -15.85 51.93
N PHE A 327 63.28 -14.70 51.34
CA PHE A 327 62.49 -14.10 50.26
C PHE A 327 62.25 -15.04 49.07
N TRP A 328 63.11 -16.03 48.84
CA TRP A 328 62.91 -17.02 47.78
C TRP A 328 61.59 -17.83 47.93
N ILE A 329 61.07 -18.01 49.15
CA ILE A 329 59.80 -18.71 49.41
C ILE A 329 58.61 -18.02 48.73
N TYR A 330 58.64 -16.69 48.60
CA TYR A 330 57.60 -15.94 47.89
C TYR A 330 57.43 -16.43 46.44
N TRP A 331 58.54 -16.58 45.70
CA TRP A 331 58.51 -17.01 44.30
C TRP A 331 58.03 -18.46 44.14
N VAL A 332 58.41 -19.33 45.08
CA VAL A 332 58.01 -20.74 45.11
C VAL A 332 56.51 -20.92 45.32
N VAL A 333 55.85 -20.00 46.03
CA VAL A 333 54.40 -20.07 46.30
C VAL A 333 53.58 -19.27 45.27
N ALA A 334 54.06 -18.08 44.90
CA ALA A 334 53.33 -17.18 44.00
C ALA A 334 53.21 -17.72 42.57
N ILE A 335 54.27 -18.30 42.01
CA ILE A 335 54.28 -18.80 40.62
C ILE A 335 53.31 -19.98 40.44
N PRO A 336 53.34 -21.05 41.27
CA PRO A 336 52.44 -22.19 41.08
C PRO A 336 50.96 -21.84 41.26
N ILE A 337 50.64 -20.97 42.22
CA ILE A 337 49.25 -20.56 42.46
C ILE A 337 48.73 -19.77 41.25
N THR A 338 49.53 -18.85 40.71
CA THR A 338 49.17 -18.08 39.50
C THR A 338 49.07 -18.98 38.27
N ALA A 339 49.94 -19.98 38.14
CA ALA A 339 49.85 -20.97 37.06
C ALA A 339 48.56 -21.81 37.18
N LEU A 340 48.16 -22.20 38.39
CA LEU A 340 46.94 -22.97 38.64
C LEU A 340 45.67 -22.16 38.28
N THR A 341 45.60 -20.88 38.65
CA THR A 341 44.45 -20.03 38.31
C THR A 341 44.31 -19.79 36.80
N VAL A 342 45.42 -19.59 36.10
CA VAL A 342 45.40 -19.45 34.63
C VAL A 342 45.04 -20.79 33.95
N ALA A 343 45.61 -21.91 34.42
CA ALA A 343 45.32 -23.23 33.87
C ALA A 343 43.84 -23.62 34.03
N THR A 344 43.26 -23.36 35.19
CA THR A 344 41.83 -23.63 35.46
C THR A 344 40.92 -22.81 34.54
N TRP A 345 41.20 -21.51 34.35
CA TRP A 345 40.46 -20.68 33.39
C TRP A 345 40.59 -21.17 31.95
N TRP A 346 41.81 -21.54 31.52
CA TRP A 346 42.05 -22.00 30.15
C TRP A 346 41.32 -23.30 29.84
N ILE A 347 41.31 -24.25 30.78
CA ILE A 347 40.57 -25.51 30.67
C ILE A 347 39.06 -25.23 30.57
N TRP A 348 38.53 -24.33 31.40
CA TRP A 348 37.12 -23.93 31.37
C TRP A 348 36.72 -23.29 30.04
N GLN A 349 37.54 -22.37 29.53
CA GLN A 349 37.31 -21.72 28.24
C GLN A 349 37.31 -22.73 27.08
N LYS A 350 38.24 -23.68 27.08
CA LYS A 350 38.31 -24.74 26.07
C LYS A 350 37.09 -25.66 26.12
N SER A 351 36.63 -26.00 27.33
CA SER A 351 35.44 -26.84 27.52
C SER A 351 34.14 -26.15 27.06
N LEU A 352 34.05 -24.82 27.13
CA LEU A 352 32.90 -24.05 26.63
C LEU A 352 32.89 -23.94 25.10
N LEU A 353 34.06 -23.93 24.46
CA LEU A 353 34.21 -23.80 23.01
C LEU A 353 34.09 -25.13 22.26
N THR A 354 34.22 -26.27 22.94
CA THR A 354 33.82 -27.57 22.41
C THR A 354 32.31 -27.74 22.59
N PRO A 355 31.49 -27.69 21.53
CA PRO A 355 30.09 -28.04 21.66
C PRO A 355 30.03 -29.50 22.11
N ASN A 356 29.43 -29.74 23.27
CA ASN A 356 29.12 -31.10 23.73
C ASN A 356 28.32 -31.80 22.62
N SER A 357 28.95 -32.69 21.87
CA SER A 357 28.34 -33.56 20.87
C SER A 357 27.39 -34.60 21.46
N ASN A 358 27.09 -34.52 22.77
CA ASN A 358 26.31 -35.49 23.52
C ASN A 358 24.87 -35.04 23.82
N LEU A 359 24.34 -34.08 23.06
CA LEU A 359 22.91 -33.71 23.07
C LEU A 359 22.27 -33.89 21.69
N SER A 360 22.62 -34.98 21.01
CA SER A 360 21.88 -35.54 19.87
C SER A 360 21.10 -36.79 20.30
N THR A 361 20.21 -36.66 21.27
CA THR A 361 19.10 -37.61 21.39
C THR A 361 17.92 -36.95 22.11
N GLY A 362 16.86 -36.67 21.35
CA GLY A 362 15.55 -36.37 21.90
C GLY A 362 15.18 -34.89 21.94
N LYS A 363 14.81 -34.33 20.79
CA LYS A 363 13.49 -33.72 20.58
C LYS A 363 13.39 -33.25 19.13
N THR A 364 12.65 -34.02 18.35
CA THR A 364 12.11 -33.67 17.03
C THR A 364 11.35 -32.34 17.14
N VAL A 365 11.98 -31.24 16.73
CA VAL A 365 11.27 -30.02 16.40
C VAL A 365 10.53 -30.29 15.08
N ARG A 366 9.21 -30.44 15.17
CA ARG A 366 8.33 -30.50 14.00
C ARG A 366 8.56 -29.21 13.20
N ARG A 367 9.03 -29.35 11.96
CA ARG A 367 9.01 -28.27 10.98
C ARG A 367 7.55 -27.85 10.75
N CYS A 368 7.26 -26.56 10.90
CA CYS A 368 6.04 -26.00 10.32
C CYS A 368 6.11 -26.15 8.79
N PRO A 369 5.01 -26.54 8.13
CA PRO A 369 4.98 -26.61 6.68
C PRO A 369 5.01 -25.20 6.11
N THR A 370 5.97 -24.94 5.22
CA THR A 370 5.94 -23.78 4.32
C THR A 370 4.73 -23.89 3.39
N PRO A 371 3.94 -22.83 3.19
CA PRO A 371 2.88 -22.84 2.19
C PRO A 371 3.53 -22.77 0.80
N SER A 372 3.42 -23.87 0.05
CA SER A 372 3.72 -23.90 -1.38
C SER A 372 2.60 -23.18 -2.13
N HIS A 373 2.80 -21.92 -2.50
CA HIS A 373 1.99 -21.31 -3.55
C HIS A 373 2.45 -21.84 -4.91
N ALA A 374 1.74 -22.86 -5.39
CA ALA A 374 1.79 -23.28 -6.77
C ALA A 374 1.20 -22.18 -7.65
N TYR A 375 2.02 -21.58 -8.50
CA TYR A 375 1.56 -20.86 -9.67
C TYR A 375 1.02 -21.89 -10.67
N ASN A 376 -0.30 -21.97 -10.78
CA ASN A 376 -0.99 -22.74 -11.79
C ASN A 376 -1.12 -21.87 -13.05
N THR A 377 -0.18 -21.99 -13.98
CA THR A 377 -0.35 -21.50 -15.35
C THR A 377 -1.03 -22.58 -16.17
N SER A 378 -2.36 -22.48 -16.33
CA SER A 378 -3.07 -23.19 -17.38
C SER A 378 -4.29 -22.40 -17.87
N LYS A 379 -4.20 -21.97 -19.14
CA LYS A 379 -5.28 -21.62 -20.11
C LYS A 379 -6.08 -20.34 -19.76
N VAL A 380 -6.37 -19.40 -20.66
CA VAL A 380 -6.72 -19.41 -22.10
C VAL A 380 -6.18 -18.14 -22.74
#